data_AF-A0A972IAX1-F1
#
_entry.id   AF-A0A972IAX1-F1
#
_cell.length_a   1.000
_cell.length_b   1.000
_cell.length_c   1.000
_cell.angle_alpha   90.00
_cell.angle_beta   90.00
_cell.angle_gamma   90.00
#
_symmetry.space_group_name_H-M   'P 1'
#
loop_
_entity.id
_entity.type
_entity.pdbx_description
1 polymer ?
#
loop_
_entity_poly.entity_id
_entity_poly.type
_entity_poly.pdbx_seq_one_letter_code
_entity_poly.pdbx_strand_id
1 'polypeptide(L)'
;MIRALVVGAGAVGQVYGAHLQRAGVHVSVFVKPKHAEEARQGFTLHRLRLFRALETHRFSPDAVLTEMAQVASTRWDLVFLCVPTTALEGDYFGPLMRGVGGATVVSFQPGMHARELVARVVPSSHLVTGTIAFLAYRTPLGDDGLSPGTAYLFPPFASTQLSGERPRAEAIAELLRRGGCPARVHDDAERALLFSSAVMMPLVATLQAAGWSFDEVARGEHLDRGARAVREAAAIASKKLGVPAPRSLALVRPALLRLALALVPRVLPFDFEGYLRAHFTKVDDQSRLLLADLLEHAASSGLEARALGELYEAVYSGAEAVAPEIERRLRIRKEIEDSIESLEIEETADGAQTFRGVARFGPSLVGPPGRLHGGLHAYARLFRPLAAMPAHDPASTFPCRATLSLGRAIYLEEPVPFEGRYTRDAEGYRLEIRHGEGDRLVGTLRSTAIEGDPLAPFRDPYARARTRPPLAEVQAQYDQQARIDEELVLLRVDPAARRELRSVSQVVAPDDSVDAMFHCVQLDVVGAVVAGWQLQGHCYTVALDLTIVRERAEPDADLVVMGHRTTRPDPDSPFRPVEVRGELVGPIVVDVALADAALETLYAFGTVTMLPVRA
;
A
#
# COMPACT_ATOMS: atom_id res chain seq x y z
N MET A 1 -3.55 36.84 -7.68
CA MET A 1 -3.12 35.88 -8.72
C MET A 1 -3.27 34.49 -8.13
N ILE A 2 -3.97 33.59 -8.81
CA ILE A 2 -4.23 32.23 -8.31
C ILE A 2 -2.98 31.37 -8.56
N ARG A 3 -2.55 30.60 -7.56
CA ARG A 3 -1.42 29.64 -7.64
C ARG A 3 -1.93 28.22 -7.53
N ALA A 4 -1.63 27.40 -8.54
CA ALA A 4 -1.96 25.99 -8.58
C ALA A 4 -0.70 25.12 -8.53
N LEU A 5 -0.76 24.06 -7.72
CA LEU A 5 0.21 22.97 -7.74
C LEU A 5 -0.38 21.76 -8.45
N VAL A 6 0.25 21.29 -9.51
CA VAL A 6 -0.08 20.01 -10.15
C VAL A 6 0.87 18.94 -9.63
N VAL A 7 0.34 17.99 -8.86
CA VAL A 7 1.10 16.86 -8.33
C VAL A 7 1.14 15.77 -9.39
N GLY A 8 2.32 15.57 -9.99
CA GLY A 8 2.53 14.66 -11.12
C GLY A 8 2.33 15.32 -12.48
N ALA A 9 3.41 15.47 -13.24
CA ALA A 9 3.41 16.01 -14.61
C ALA A 9 3.29 14.92 -15.69
N GLY A 10 2.47 13.88 -15.43
CA GLY A 10 2.06 12.92 -16.45
C GLY A 10 1.05 13.52 -17.43
N ALA A 11 0.56 12.73 -18.39
CA ALA A 11 -0.35 13.22 -19.44
C ALA A 11 -1.56 14.01 -18.90
N VAL A 12 -2.21 13.51 -17.84
CA VAL A 12 -3.33 14.19 -17.17
C VAL A 12 -2.91 15.53 -16.55
N GLY A 13 -1.80 15.54 -15.81
CA GLY A 13 -1.29 16.75 -15.16
C GLY A 13 -0.85 17.82 -16.15
N GLN A 14 -0.26 17.41 -17.29
CA GLN A 14 0.11 18.34 -18.35
C GLN A 14 -1.12 19.00 -19.00
N VAL A 15 -2.17 18.23 -19.27
CA VAL A 15 -3.42 18.77 -19.87
C VAL A 15 -4.12 19.73 -18.91
N TYR A 16 -4.32 19.35 -17.65
CA TYR A 16 -4.93 20.27 -16.67
C TYR A 16 -4.05 21.49 -16.40
N GLY A 17 -2.73 21.31 -16.28
CA GLY A 17 -1.78 22.41 -16.10
C GLY A 17 -1.86 23.43 -17.24
N ALA A 18 -1.88 22.96 -18.49
CA ALA A 18 -2.02 23.82 -19.66
C ALA A 18 -3.34 24.61 -19.68
N HIS A 19 -4.45 23.96 -19.36
CA HIS A 19 -5.75 24.64 -19.31
C HIS A 19 -5.84 25.64 -18.15
N LEU A 20 -5.28 25.34 -16.98
CA LEU A 20 -5.19 26.28 -15.87
C LEU A 20 -4.34 27.50 -16.24
N GLN A 21 -3.19 27.29 -16.89
CA GLN A 21 -2.32 28.38 -17.34
C GLN A 21 -3.01 29.27 -18.39
N ARG A 22 -3.75 28.67 -19.34
CA ARG A 22 -4.59 29.41 -20.31
C ARG A 22 -5.70 30.24 -19.64
N ALA A 23 -6.14 29.85 -18.44
CA ALA A 23 -7.08 30.61 -17.62
C ALA A 23 -6.42 31.75 -16.80
N GLY A 24 -5.10 31.94 -16.93
CA GLY A 24 -4.33 32.95 -16.21
C GLY A 24 -3.91 32.52 -14.79
N VAL A 25 -3.92 31.23 -14.49
CA VAL A 25 -3.41 30.67 -13.23
C VAL A 25 -1.90 30.48 -13.33
N HIS A 26 -1.18 30.78 -12.24
CA HIS A 26 0.24 30.45 -12.12
C HIS A 26 0.37 28.98 -11.70
N VAL A 27 0.91 28.14 -12.58
CA VAL A 27 0.93 26.68 -12.45
C VAL A 27 2.34 26.18 -12.19
N SER A 28 2.54 25.60 -11.01
CA SER A 28 3.75 24.86 -10.68
C SER A 28 3.49 23.35 -10.75
N VAL A 29 4.51 22.57 -11.06
CA VAL A 29 4.44 21.10 -11.03
C VAL A 29 5.31 20.54 -9.92
N PHE A 30 4.82 19.53 -9.20
CA PHE A 30 5.61 18.73 -8.28
C PHE A 30 5.88 17.36 -8.91
N VAL A 31 7.16 17.03 -9.11
CA VAL A 31 7.60 15.82 -9.83
C VAL A 31 8.77 15.14 -9.13
N LYS A 32 8.96 13.85 -9.38
CA LYS A 32 10.19 13.15 -8.95
C LYS A 32 11.42 13.77 -9.63
N PRO A 33 12.61 13.81 -8.99
CA PRO A 33 13.81 14.44 -9.54
C PRO A 33 14.14 14.05 -10.99
N LYS A 34 13.96 12.77 -11.33
CA LYS A 34 14.19 12.25 -12.69
C LYS A 34 13.34 12.89 -13.80
N HIS A 35 12.22 13.55 -13.46
CA HIS A 35 11.33 14.21 -14.40
C HIS A 35 11.48 15.74 -14.40
N ALA A 36 12.35 16.29 -13.56
CA ALA A 36 12.48 17.74 -13.38
C ALA A 36 12.97 18.44 -14.64
N GLU A 37 13.94 17.84 -15.34
CA GLU A 37 14.53 18.46 -16.52
C GLU A 37 13.55 18.51 -17.70
N GLU A 38 12.85 17.40 -17.96
CA GLU A 38 11.74 17.35 -18.94
C GLU A 38 10.69 18.43 -18.60
N ALA A 39 10.31 18.56 -17.33
CA ALA A 39 9.33 19.56 -16.90
C ALA A 39 9.80 21.01 -17.08
N ARG A 40 11.09 21.30 -16.87
CA ARG A 40 11.66 22.65 -17.08
C ARG A 40 11.71 23.02 -18.56
N GLN A 41 11.99 22.06 -19.43
CA GLN A 41 11.92 22.23 -20.87
C GLN A 41 10.48 22.47 -21.34
N GLY A 42 9.49 22.04 -20.56
CA GLY A 42 8.07 22.15 -20.87
C GLY A 42 7.62 21.07 -21.86
N PHE A 43 6.32 21.02 -22.08
CA PHE A 43 5.64 19.92 -22.75
C PHE A 43 4.95 20.38 -24.01
N THR A 44 5.09 19.61 -25.09
CA THR A 44 4.29 19.78 -26.31
C THR A 44 2.98 19.02 -26.16
N LEU A 45 1.86 19.70 -26.39
CA LEU A 45 0.51 19.13 -26.29
C LEU A 45 -0.20 19.15 -27.63
N HIS A 46 -0.69 17.99 -28.06
CA HIS A 46 -1.46 17.78 -29.28
C HIS A 46 -2.94 17.56 -28.94
N ARG A 47 -3.77 18.58 -29.13
CA ARG A 47 -5.22 18.44 -28.95
C ARG A 47 -5.82 17.84 -30.21
N LEU A 48 -6.26 16.58 -30.10
CA LEU A 48 -6.98 15.87 -31.15
C LEU A 48 -8.43 16.35 -31.21
N ARG A 49 -9.02 16.31 -32.41
CA ARG A 49 -10.41 16.71 -32.66
C ARG A 49 -11.00 15.79 -33.72
N LEU A 50 -12.21 15.28 -33.51
CA LEU A 50 -12.84 14.28 -34.40
C LEU A 50 -13.03 14.75 -35.84
N PHE A 51 -13.35 16.04 -36.05
CA PHE A 51 -13.72 16.59 -37.35
C PHE A 51 -13.01 17.91 -37.66
N ARG A 52 -11.88 18.18 -37.01
CA ARG A 52 -11.11 19.42 -37.18
C ARG A 52 -9.63 19.11 -37.13
N ALA A 53 -8.83 20.01 -37.69
CA ALA A 53 -7.37 19.94 -37.57
C ALA A 53 -6.95 19.87 -36.09
N LEU A 54 -5.89 19.10 -35.84
CA LEU A 54 -5.25 19.03 -34.53
C LEU A 54 -4.68 20.39 -34.14
N GLU A 55 -4.67 20.70 -32.84
CA GLU A 55 -4.11 21.94 -32.30
C GLU A 55 -2.90 21.60 -31.42
N THR A 56 -1.71 22.03 -31.84
CA THR A 56 -0.48 21.88 -31.05
C THR A 56 -0.21 23.15 -30.25
N HIS A 57 0.07 23.01 -28.97
CA HIS A 57 0.46 24.11 -28.08
C HIS A 57 1.51 23.64 -27.08
N ARG A 58 2.19 24.58 -26.43
CA ARG A 58 3.19 24.29 -25.40
C ARG A 58 2.63 24.60 -24.03
N PHE A 59 2.95 23.74 -23.07
CA PHE A 59 2.75 23.97 -21.65
C PHE A 59 4.11 24.06 -20.97
N SER A 60 4.40 25.21 -20.38
CA SER A 60 5.64 25.44 -19.62
C SER A 60 5.24 25.80 -18.19
N PRO A 61 5.45 24.91 -17.20
CA PRO A 61 5.19 25.21 -15.80
C PRO A 61 5.96 26.46 -15.36
N ASP A 62 5.32 27.30 -14.56
CA ASP A 62 5.95 28.50 -14.02
C ASP A 62 7.03 28.16 -12.97
N ALA A 63 6.90 27.01 -12.30
CA ALA A 63 7.95 26.42 -11.48
C ALA A 63 7.90 24.88 -11.49
N VAL A 64 9.07 24.27 -11.34
CA VAL A 64 9.24 22.81 -11.21
C VAL A 64 9.82 22.52 -9.84
N LEU A 65 9.05 21.82 -9.01
CA LEU A 65 9.40 21.49 -7.63
C LEU A 65 9.69 19.99 -7.52
N THR A 66 10.72 19.65 -6.77
CA THR A 66 11.14 18.25 -6.53
C THR A 66 11.22 17.90 -5.04
N GLU A 67 11.17 18.90 -4.17
CA GLU A 67 11.30 18.73 -2.72
C GLU A 67 10.09 19.31 -1.98
N MET A 68 9.67 18.65 -0.90
CA MET A 68 8.51 19.09 -0.11
C MET A 68 8.73 20.45 0.56
N ALA A 69 9.97 20.78 0.92
CA ALA A 69 10.31 22.09 1.48
C ALA A 69 9.99 23.23 0.52
N GLN A 70 10.16 23.01 -0.80
CA GLN A 70 9.81 23.98 -1.83
C GLN A 70 8.29 24.13 -1.99
N VAL A 71 7.55 23.04 -1.77
CA VAL A 71 6.08 23.09 -1.75
C VAL A 71 5.60 23.91 -0.56
N ALA A 72 6.16 23.67 0.63
CA ALA A 72 5.79 24.35 1.87
C ALA A 72 6.18 25.84 1.91
N SER A 73 7.18 26.27 1.13
CA SER A 73 7.59 27.67 1.05
C SER A 73 6.66 28.55 0.21
N THR A 74 5.67 27.93 -0.46
CA THR A 74 4.72 28.63 -1.32
C THR A 74 3.30 28.48 -0.78
N ARG A 75 2.54 29.58 -0.80
CA ARG A 75 1.10 29.53 -0.55
C ARG A 75 0.37 29.10 -1.81
N TRP A 76 -0.45 28.05 -1.70
CA TRP A 76 -1.25 27.49 -2.78
C TRP A 76 -2.73 27.82 -2.60
N ASP A 77 -3.41 28.08 -3.72
CA ASP A 77 -4.86 28.23 -3.75
C ASP A 77 -5.51 26.91 -4.19
N LEU A 78 -4.87 26.20 -5.14
CA LEU A 78 -5.36 24.97 -5.76
C LEU A 78 -4.26 23.90 -5.79
N VAL A 79 -4.63 22.64 -5.59
CA VAL A 79 -3.76 21.48 -5.75
C VAL A 79 -4.49 20.45 -6.59
N PHE A 80 -3.92 20.01 -7.71
CA PHE A 80 -4.48 18.98 -8.58
C PHE A 80 -3.67 17.69 -8.41
N LEU A 81 -4.33 16.62 -7.94
CA LEU A 81 -3.70 15.31 -7.77
C LEU A 81 -3.76 14.54 -9.09
N CYS A 82 -2.67 14.55 -9.85
CA CYS A 82 -2.54 13.92 -11.17
C CYS A 82 -1.56 12.73 -11.17
N VAL A 83 -1.60 11.96 -10.09
CA VAL A 83 -0.85 10.70 -9.88
C VAL A 83 -1.83 9.52 -9.79
N PRO A 84 -1.39 8.28 -10.11
CA PRO A 84 -2.24 7.09 -9.93
C PRO A 84 -2.58 6.87 -8.46
N THR A 85 -3.66 6.13 -8.19
CA THR A 85 -4.11 5.84 -6.81
C THR A 85 -3.02 5.19 -5.96
N THR A 86 -2.26 4.25 -6.52
CA THR A 86 -1.14 3.56 -5.84
C THR A 86 -0.03 4.53 -5.40
N ALA A 87 0.09 5.69 -6.04
CA ALA A 87 1.05 6.70 -5.62
C ALA A 87 0.58 7.46 -4.37
N LEU A 88 -0.69 7.36 -3.94
CA LEU A 88 -1.16 7.99 -2.70
C LEU A 88 -0.83 7.19 -1.44
N GLU A 89 -0.49 5.91 -1.59
CA GLU A 89 -0.15 5.00 -0.49
C GLU A 89 1.25 5.27 0.08
N GLY A 90 2.08 6.06 -0.61
CA GLY A 90 3.42 6.41 -0.16
C GLY A 90 3.44 7.49 0.93
N ASP A 91 4.44 7.43 1.80
CA ASP A 91 4.56 8.29 3.00
C ASP A 91 4.83 9.76 2.72
N TYR A 92 5.05 10.12 1.45
CA TYR A 92 5.16 11.50 1.02
C TYR A 92 3.81 12.24 1.00
N PHE A 93 2.69 11.52 0.85
CA PHE A 93 1.41 12.17 0.57
C PHE A 93 0.89 13.00 1.75
N GLY A 94 0.95 12.47 2.98
CA GLY A 94 0.58 13.22 4.19
C GLY A 94 1.44 14.47 4.43
N PRO A 95 2.78 14.38 4.46
CA PRO A 95 3.67 15.54 4.50
C PRO A 95 3.45 16.55 3.37
N LEU A 96 3.23 16.08 2.14
CA LEU A 96 2.91 16.95 1.00
C LEU A 96 1.61 17.72 1.25
N MET A 97 0.55 17.04 1.72
CA MET A 97 -0.73 17.67 2.04
C MET A 97 -0.62 18.68 3.20
N ARG A 98 0.26 18.43 4.18
CA ARG A 98 0.60 19.45 5.20
C ARG A 98 1.32 20.66 4.61
N GLY A 99 2.24 20.43 3.68
CA GLY A 99 2.99 21.49 2.99
C GLY A 99 2.12 22.38 2.11
N VAL A 100 1.08 21.84 1.47
CA VAL A 100 0.14 22.65 0.68
C VAL A 100 -0.85 23.45 1.53
N GLY A 101 -1.08 23.03 2.78
CA GLY A 101 -1.88 23.76 3.77
C GLY A 101 -3.36 23.86 3.39
N GLY A 102 -3.94 25.07 3.48
CA GLY A 102 -5.37 25.31 3.31
C GLY A 102 -5.91 25.37 1.88
N ALA A 103 -5.14 24.92 0.89
CA ALA A 103 -5.51 24.96 -0.52
C ALA A 103 -6.74 24.07 -0.81
N THR A 104 -7.47 24.38 -1.89
CA THR A 104 -8.47 23.44 -2.42
C THR A 104 -7.76 22.30 -3.14
N VAL A 105 -7.95 21.06 -2.69
CA VAL A 105 -7.37 19.87 -3.30
C VAL A 105 -8.39 19.23 -4.23
N VAL A 106 -8.02 19.03 -5.49
CA VAL A 106 -8.80 18.36 -6.52
C VAL A 106 -8.27 16.95 -6.72
N SER A 107 -9.04 15.95 -6.30
CA SER A 107 -8.71 14.53 -6.44
C SER A 107 -9.41 13.93 -7.65
N PHE A 108 -8.67 13.19 -8.46
CA PHE A 108 -9.19 12.43 -9.60
C PHE A 108 -9.00 10.91 -9.42
N GLN A 109 -8.68 10.47 -8.21
CA GLN A 109 -8.24 9.10 -7.97
C GLN A 109 -9.43 8.15 -7.97
N PRO A 110 -9.45 7.13 -8.84
CA PRO A 110 -10.50 6.14 -8.86
C PRO A 110 -10.36 5.16 -7.69
N GLY A 111 -11.48 4.51 -7.34
CA GLY A 111 -11.51 3.42 -6.37
C GLY A 111 -11.98 3.83 -4.98
N MET A 112 -12.42 2.83 -4.22
CA MET A 112 -12.92 3.04 -2.85
C MET A 112 -11.77 3.35 -1.89
N HIS A 113 -10.64 2.67 -2.07
CA HIS A 113 -9.42 2.88 -1.28
C HIS A 113 -8.86 4.31 -1.40
N ALA A 114 -8.85 4.87 -2.61
CA ALA A 114 -8.36 6.23 -2.88
C ALA A 114 -9.03 7.31 -2.01
N ARG A 115 -10.36 7.22 -1.89
CA ARG A 115 -11.16 8.13 -1.08
C ARG A 115 -10.69 8.13 0.37
N GLU A 116 -10.47 6.95 0.94
CA GLU A 116 -10.04 6.81 2.33
C GLU A 116 -8.65 7.39 2.55
N LEU A 117 -7.71 7.16 1.63
CA LEU A 117 -6.37 7.75 1.67
C LEU A 117 -6.40 9.27 1.65
N VAL A 118 -7.21 9.86 0.76
CA VAL A 118 -7.33 11.33 0.66
C VAL A 118 -8.04 11.91 1.87
N ALA A 119 -9.14 11.30 2.32
CA ALA A 119 -9.92 11.78 3.46
C ALA A 119 -9.15 11.73 4.79
N ARG A 120 -8.14 10.86 4.92
CA ARG A 120 -7.25 10.79 6.09
C ARG A 120 -6.38 12.04 6.27
N VAL A 121 -6.09 12.77 5.19
CA VAL A 121 -5.10 13.87 5.21
C VAL A 121 -5.65 15.20 4.70
N VAL A 122 -6.71 15.19 3.89
CA VAL A 122 -7.39 16.39 3.38
C VAL A 122 -8.76 16.51 4.03
N PRO A 123 -9.04 17.60 4.79
CA PRO A 123 -10.36 17.87 5.30
C PRO A 123 -11.40 17.94 4.17
N SER A 124 -12.60 17.41 4.40
CA SER A 124 -13.68 17.41 3.39
C SER A 124 -14.05 18.82 2.92
N SER A 125 -13.91 19.83 3.77
CA SER A 125 -14.13 21.25 3.42
C SER A 125 -13.13 21.80 2.40
N HIS A 126 -12.00 21.13 2.21
CA HIS A 126 -10.94 21.54 1.27
C HIS A 126 -10.86 20.61 0.06
N LEU A 127 -11.61 19.50 0.06
CA LEU A 127 -11.58 18.48 -0.98
C LEU A 127 -12.65 18.73 -2.05
N VAL A 128 -12.24 18.63 -3.30
CA VAL A 128 -13.12 18.54 -4.47
C VAL A 128 -12.78 17.26 -5.23
N THR A 129 -13.76 16.39 -5.41
CA THR A 129 -13.62 15.16 -6.20
C THR A 129 -13.97 15.45 -7.66
N GLY A 130 -13.14 14.96 -8.57
CA GLY A 130 -13.25 15.18 -10.00
C GLY A 130 -13.26 13.89 -10.82
N THR A 131 -13.97 13.89 -11.94
CA THR A 131 -13.78 12.89 -13.01
C THR A 131 -12.91 13.46 -14.13
N ILE A 132 -12.11 12.60 -14.77
CA ILE A 132 -11.31 12.99 -15.94
C ILE A 132 -12.16 12.81 -17.19
N ALA A 133 -12.34 13.87 -17.98
CA ALA A 133 -13.23 13.88 -19.14
C ALA A 133 -12.50 13.87 -20.49
N PHE A 134 -11.24 13.49 -20.49
CA PHE A 134 -10.42 13.40 -21.70
C PHE A 134 -9.57 12.14 -21.68
N LEU A 135 -9.24 11.68 -22.89
CA LEU A 135 -8.24 10.66 -23.13
C LEU A 135 -6.90 11.38 -23.33
N ALA A 136 -5.82 10.89 -22.73
CA ALA A 136 -4.50 11.46 -22.93
C ALA A 136 -3.39 10.39 -22.90
N TYR A 137 -2.41 10.53 -23.80
CA TYR A 137 -1.30 9.60 -23.97
C TYR A 137 -0.03 10.30 -24.46
N ARG A 138 1.12 9.66 -24.27
CA ARG A 138 2.40 10.15 -24.80
C ARG A 138 2.51 9.82 -26.29
N THR A 139 2.90 10.79 -27.10
CA THR A 139 3.15 10.61 -28.53
C THR A 139 4.62 10.35 -28.81
N PRO A 140 4.94 9.62 -29.89
CA PRO A 140 4.00 8.95 -30.80
C PRO A 140 3.39 7.68 -30.18
N LEU A 141 2.16 7.36 -30.57
CA LEU A 141 1.51 6.08 -30.30
C LEU A 141 1.33 5.33 -31.63
N GLY A 142 2.13 4.27 -31.82
CA GLY A 142 2.22 3.62 -33.14
C GLY A 142 2.69 4.61 -34.20
N ASP A 143 2.03 4.60 -35.37
CA ASP A 143 2.29 5.51 -36.50
C ASP A 143 1.28 6.67 -36.57
N ASP A 144 0.93 7.28 -35.43
CA ASP A 144 -0.01 8.41 -35.38
C ASP A 144 0.51 9.70 -36.06
N GLY A 145 1.76 9.71 -36.51
CA GLY A 145 2.39 10.83 -37.23
C GLY A 145 2.62 12.08 -36.37
N LEU A 146 2.48 11.96 -35.05
CA LEU A 146 2.66 13.08 -34.12
C LEU A 146 4.10 13.17 -33.62
N SER A 147 4.60 14.40 -33.45
CA SER A 147 5.89 14.64 -32.80
C SER A 147 5.86 14.20 -31.32
N PRO A 148 7.03 13.97 -30.69
CA PRO A 148 7.10 13.66 -29.26
C PRO A 148 6.39 14.71 -28.38
N GLY A 149 5.55 14.25 -27.46
CA GLY A 149 4.70 15.11 -26.64
C GLY A 149 3.59 14.34 -25.93
N THR A 150 2.48 15.03 -25.63
CA THR A 150 1.25 14.43 -25.09
C THR A 150 0.07 14.77 -25.99
N ALA A 151 -0.60 13.76 -26.53
CA ALA A 151 -1.87 13.94 -27.23
C ALA A 151 -3.03 13.80 -26.26
N TYR A 152 -4.12 14.55 -26.52
CA TYR A 152 -5.36 14.39 -25.77
C TYR A 152 -6.60 14.70 -26.62
N LEU A 153 -7.72 14.04 -26.28
CA LEU A 153 -9.02 14.22 -26.91
C LEU A 153 -10.09 14.40 -25.83
N PHE A 154 -10.94 15.42 -25.99
CA PHE A 154 -12.22 15.49 -25.27
C PHE A 154 -13.30 14.75 -26.09
N PRO A 155 -13.84 13.62 -25.61
CA PRO A 155 -14.96 12.99 -26.28
C PRO A 155 -16.17 13.95 -26.35
N PRO A 156 -17.04 13.81 -27.37
CA PRO A 156 -18.25 14.63 -27.47
C PRO A 156 -19.08 14.57 -26.19
N PHE A 157 -19.53 15.74 -25.73
CA PHE A 157 -20.35 15.90 -24.51
C PHE A 157 -19.69 15.50 -23.18
N ALA A 158 -18.44 15.02 -23.21
CA ALA A 158 -17.67 14.77 -22.00
C ALA A 158 -17.27 16.10 -21.34
N SER A 159 -17.38 16.15 -20.02
CA SER A 159 -16.93 17.30 -19.22
C SER A 159 -16.46 16.81 -17.85
N THR A 160 -15.39 17.42 -17.34
CA THR A 160 -14.86 17.13 -16.00
C THR A 160 -15.96 17.44 -14.99
N GLN A 161 -16.44 16.41 -14.30
CA GLN A 161 -17.47 16.55 -13.29
C GLN A 161 -16.81 16.79 -11.94
N LEU A 162 -17.26 17.80 -11.20
CA LEU A 162 -16.68 18.20 -9.93
C LEU A 162 -17.75 18.19 -8.84
N SER A 163 -17.45 17.61 -7.68
CA SER A 163 -18.29 17.67 -6.48
C SER A 163 -17.46 17.97 -5.23
N GLY A 164 -18.05 18.68 -4.28
CA GLY A 164 -17.41 19.15 -3.05
C GLY A 164 -18.19 20.35 -2.51
N GLU A 165 -17.57 21.17 -1.65
CA GLU A 165 -18.19 22.44 -1.27
C GLU A 165 -18.48 23.28 -2.52
N ARG A 166 -19.75 23.63 -2.71
CA ARG A 166 -20.25 24.20 -3.96
C ARG A 166 -19.45 25.42 -4.45
N PRO A 167 -19.09 26.41 -3.62
CA PRO A 167 -18.29 27.55 -4.07
C PRO A 167 -16.92 27.15 -4.64
N ARG A 168 -16.28 26.12 -4.05
CA ARG A 168 -14.96 25.63 -4.50
C ARG A 168 -15.09 24.86 -5.82
N ALA A 169 -16.06 23.96 -5.92
CA ALA A 169 -16.32 23.20 -7.13
C ALA A 169 -16.70 24.11 -8.31
N GLU A 170 -17.54 25.12 -8.08
CA GLU A 170 -17.92 26.12 -9.09
C GLU A 170 -16.72 26.97 -9.53
N ALA A 171 -15.86 27.40 -8.59
CA ALA A 171 -14.65 28.14 -8.91
C ALA A 171 -13.69 27.33 -9.80
N ILE A 172 -13.49 26.04 -9.51
CA ILE A 172 -12.65 25.15 -10.33
C ILE A 172 -13.27 24.93 -11.71
N ALA A 173 -14.57 24.65 -11.77
CA ALA A 173 -15.27 24.46 -13.04
C ALA A 173 -15.14 25.69 -13.94
N GLU A 174 -15.27 26.88 -13.36
CA GLU A 174 -15.12 28.14 -14.07
C GLU A 174 -13.70 28.36 -14.60
N LEU A 175 -12.67 28.09 -13.78
CA LEU A 175 -11.28 28.17 -14.21
C LEU A 175 -10.97 27.22 -15.37
N LEU A 176 -11.41 25.96 -15.27
CA LEU A 176 -11.25 24.98 -16.33
C LEU A 176 -11.94 25.43 -17.62
N ARG A 177 -13.18 25.93 -17.54
CA ARG A 177 -13.93 26.44 -18.71
C ARG A 177 -13.24 27.64 -19.36
N ARG A 178 -12.75 28.61 -18.57
CA ARG A 178 -11.95 29.74 -19.07
C ARG A 178 -10.70 29.28 -19.79
N GLY A 179 -10.07 28.22 -19.30
CA GLY A 179 -8.93 27.56 -19.94
C GLY A 179 -9.26 26.75 -21.19
N GLY A 180 -10.55 26.58 -21.53
CA GLY A 180 -11.01 25.77 -22.67
C GLY A 180 -11.17 24.28 -22.37
N CYS A 181 -11.12 23.88 -21.10
CA CYS A 181 -11.43 22.52 -20.63
C CYS A 181 -12.91 22.43 -20.23
N PRO A 182 -13.72 21.57 -20.87
CA PRO A 182 -15.11 21.40 -20.49
C PRO A 182 -15.24 20.88 -19.05
N ALA A 183 -15.90 21.63 -18.18
CA ALA A 183 -16.11 21.26 -16.79
C ALA A 183 -17.49 21.69 -16.29
N ARG A 184 -18.06 20.92 -15.36
CA ARG A 184 -19.33 21.21 -14.71
C ARG A 184 -19.35 20.70 -13.27
N VAL A 185 -20.13 21.36 -12.42
CA VAL A 185 -20.44 20.85 -11.09
C VAL A 185 -21.47 19.73 -11.20
N HIS A 186 -21.29 18.69 -10.41
CA HIS A 186 -22.17 17.54 -10.31
C HIS A 186 -22.53 17.32 -8.85
N ASP A 187 -23.73 16.80 -8.59
CA ASP A 187 -24.21 16.60 -7.21
C ASP A 187 -23.32 15.62 -6.44
N ASP A 188 -22.80 14.59 -7.13
CA ASP A 188 -21.98 13.55 -6.53
C ASP A 188 -21.02 12.96 -7.59
N ALA A 189 -19.91 13.65 -7.85
CA ALA A 189 -18.90 13.22 -8.82
C ALA A 189 -18.11 12.01 -8.31
N GLU A 190 -18.03 11.83 -6.99
CA GLU A 190 -17.42 10.67 -6.35
C GLU A 190 -18.19 9.38 -6.69
N ARG A 191 -19.51 9.39 -6.53
CA ARG A 191 -20.37 8.29 -6.99
C ARG A 191 -20.20 8.02 -8.47
N ALA A 192 -20.17 9.06 -9.29
CA ALA A 192 -19.97 8.91 -10.73
C ALA A 192 -18.62 8.24 -11.05
N LEU A 193 -17.55 8.64 -10.37
CA LEU A 193 -16.21 8.07 -10.51
C LEU A 193 -16.18 6.58 -10.11
N LEU A 194 -16.76 6.24 -8.95
CA LEU A 194 -16.80 4.86 -8.45
C LEU A 194 -17.57 3.92 -9.39
N PHE A 195 -18.76 4.33 -9.87
CA PHE A 195 -19.49 3.54 -10.85
C PHE A 195 -18.75 3.46 -12.19
N SER A 196 -18.12 4.55 -12.64
CA SER A 196 -17.32 4.53 -13.86
C SER A 196 -16.16 3.54 -13.76
N SER A 197 -15.46 3.48 -12.63
CA SER A 197 -14.38 2.52 -12.39
C SER A 197 -14.90 1.08 -12.32
N ALA A 198 -16.02 0.84 -11.60
CA ALA A 198 -16.63 -0.49 -11.50
C ALA A 198 -17.08 -1.04 -12.87
N VAL A 199 -17.38 -0.18 -13.84
CA VAL A 199 -17.70 -0.59 -15.22
C VAL A 199 -16.46 -0.74 -16.07
N MET A 200 -15.55 0.22 -16.00
CA MET A 200 -14.41 0.27 -16.92
C MET A 200 -13.41 -0.85 -16.62
N MET A 201 -13.14 -1.14 -15.34
CA MET A 201 -12.08 -2.10 -14.97
C MET A 201 -12.38 -3.53 -15.47
N PRO A 202 -13.61 -4.07 -15.33
CA PRO A 202 -13.90 -5.37 -15.93
C PRO A 202 -13.82 -5.38 -17.46
N LEU A 203 -14.15 -4.28 -18.15
CA LEU A 203 -14.00 -4.19 -19.60
C LEU A 203 -12.53 -4.17 -20.02
N VAL A 204 -11.67 -3.45 -19.29
CA VAL A 204 -10.22 -3.44 -19.50
C VAL A 204 -9.63 -4.82 -19.24
N ALA A 205 -9.99 -5.48 -18.13
CA ALA A 205 -9.55 -6.84 -17.85
C ALA A 205 -10.00 -7.83 -18.94
N THR A 206 -11.20 -7.65 -19.50
CA THR A 206 -11.69 -8.46 -20.63
C THR A 206 -10.81 -8.28 -21.86
N LEU A 207 -10.41 -7.04 -22.15
CA LEU A 207 -9.51 -6.72 -23.24
C LEU A 207 -8.10 -7.31 -23.02
N GLN A 208 -7.59 -7.22 -21.80
CA GLN A 208 -6.29 -7.81 -21.42
C GLN A 208 -6.29 -9.33 -21.52
N ALA A 209 -7.35 -10.01 -21.05
CA ALA A 209 -7.53 -11.46 -21.19
C ALA A 209 -7.60 -11.90 -22.67
N ALA A 210 -8.01 -11.01 -23.55
CA ALA A 210 -8.06 -11.22 -25.01
C ALA A 210 -6.79 -10.70 -25.72
N GLY A 211 -5.68 -10.52 -25.02
CA GLY A 211 -4.40 -10.11 -25.62
C GLY A 211 -4.40 -8.68 -26.16
N TRP A 212 -5.24 -7.81 -25.63
CA TRP A 212 -5.43 -6.42 -26.06
C TRP A 212 -6.03 -6.23 -27.46
N SER A 213 -6.77 -7.22 -27.98
CA SER A 213 -7.40 -7.14 -29.30
C SER A 213 -8.93 -7.01 -29.23
N PHE A 214 -9.50 -5.99 -29.88
CA PHE A 214 -10.95 -5.82 -30.02
C PHE A 214 -11.59 -6.96 -30.81
N ASP A 215 -10.89 -7.46 -31.83
CA ASP A 215 -11.36 -8.58 -32.65
C ASP A 215 -11.44 -9.87 -31.83
N GLU A 216 -10.45 -10.15 -30.97
CA GLU A 216 -10.49 -11.29 -30.05
C GLU A 216 -11.60 -11.14 -29.00
N VAL A 217 -11.77 -9.95 -28.42
CA VAL A 217 -12.89 -9.69 -27.50
C VAL A 217 -14.24 -9.94 -28.19
N ALA A 218 -14.40 -9.51 -29.45
CA ALA A 218 -15.66 -9.66 -30.18
C ALA A 218 -16.08 -11.12 -30.40
N ARG A 219 -15.13 -12.08 -30.34
CA ARG A 219 -15.32 -13.53 -30.44
C ARG A 219 -15.90 -14.13 -29.14
N GLY A 220 -17.14 -13.75 -28.84
CA GLY A 220 -18.08 -14.47 -27.97
C GLY A 220 -17.72 -14.59 -26.48
N GLU A 221 -16.79 -15.48 -26.15
CA GLU A 221 -16.59 -15.95 -24.77
C GLU A 221 -16.06 -14.86 -23.83
N HIS A 222 -15.07 -14.09 -24.29
CA HIS A 222 -14.50 -12.96 -23.54
C HIS A 222 -15.57 -11.89 -23.27
N LEU A 223 -16.34 -11.51 -24.29
CA LEU A 223 -17.34 -10.45 -24.19
C LEU A 223 -18.49 -10.79 -23.26
N ASP A 224 -18.95 -12.04 -23.28
CA ASP A 224 -20.03 -12.50 -22.41
C ASP A 224 -19.58 -12.57 -20.95
N ARG A 225 -18.35 -13.05 -20.70
CA ARG A 225 -17.73 -13.05 -19.36
C ARG A 225 -17.53 -11.63 -18.84
N GLY A 226 -16.96 -10.75 -19.66
CA GLY A 226 -16.76 -9.34 -19.33
C GLY A 226 -18.06 -8.60 -19.01
N ALA A 227 -19.10 -8.80 -19.82
CA ALA A 227 -20.41 -8.20 -19.56
C ALA A 227 -21.06 -8.71 -18.26
N ARG A 228 -20.85 -9.98 -17.88
CA ARG A 228 -21.26 -10.51 -16.57
C ARG A 228 -20.47 -9.86 -15.43
N ALA A 229 -19.14 -9.79 -15.56
CA ALA A 229 -18.26 -9.17 -14.57
C ALA A 229 -18.60 -7.69 -14.32
N VAL A 230 -18.96 -6.92 -15.36
CA VAL A 230 -19.45 -5.53 -15.19
C VAL A 230 -20.73 -5.48 -14.36
N ARG A 231 -21.67 -6.41 -14.58
CA ARG A 231 -22.93 -6.42 -13.80
C ARG A 231 -22.69 -6.76 -12.33
N GLU A 232 -21.80 -7.70 -12.05
CA GLU A 232 -21.38 -8.03 -10.69
C GLU A 232 -20.68 -6.84 -10.02
N ALA A 233 -19.68 -6.24 -10.69
CA ALA A 233 -18.97 -5.06 -10.20
C ALA A 233 -19.92 -3.87 -9.92
N ALA A 234 -20.89 -3.63 -10.79
CA ALA A 234 -21.90 -2.61 -10.58
C ALA A 234 -22.84 -2.91 -9.40
N ALA A 235 -23.20 -4.18 -9.18
CA ALA A 235 -24.00 -4.59 -8.03
C ALA A 235 -23.22 -4.38 -6.72
N ILE A 236 -21.92 -4.72 -6.70
CA ILE A 236 -21.01 -4.47 -5.59
C ILE A 236 -20.92 -2.97 -5.29
N ALA A 237 -20.67 -2.14 -6.30
CA ALA A 237 -20.62 -0.68 -6.14
C ALA A 237 -21.95 -0.11 -5.62
N SER A 238 -23.09 -0.62 -6.12
CA SER A 238 -24.43 -0.21 -5.66
C SER A 238 -24.65 -0.54 -4.19
N LYS A 239 -24.28 -1.77 -3.77
CA LYS A 239 -24.40 -2.22 -2.39
C LYS A 239 -23.54 -1.37 -1.45
N LYS A 240 -22.28 -1.11 -1.81
CA LYS A 240 -21.37 -0.29 -1.01
C LYS A 240 -21.88 1.14 -0.84
N LEU A 241 -22.37 1.74 -1.92
CA LEU A 241 -22.82 3.13 -1.92
C LEU A 241 -24.24 3.30 -1.34
N GLY A 242 -24.96 2.21 -1.11
CA GLY A 242 -26.35 2.25 -0.63
C GLY A 242 -27.32 2.89 -1.64
N VAL A 243 -26.97 2.88 -2.93
CA VAL A 243 -27.75 3.54 -4.00
C VAL A 243 -27.87 2.62 -5.22
N PRO A 244 -28.97 2.73 -5.99
CA PRO A 244 -29.14 1.88 -7.16
C PRO A 244 -28.12 2.22 -8.25
N ALA A 245 -27.72 1.18 -8.98
CA ALA A 245 -26.85 1.29 -10.14
C ALA A 245 -27.44 2.25 -11.20
N PRO A 246 -26.63 3.07 -11.89
CA PRO A 246 -27.11 3.94 -12.96
C PRO A 246 -27.87 3.17 -14.04
N ARG A 247 -29.00 3.71 -14.51
CA ARG A 247 -29.82 3.07 -15.57
C ARG A 247 -29.05 2.84 -16.88
N SER A 248 -28.03 3.66 -17.16
CA SER A 248 -27.15 3.51 -18.33
C SER A 248 -26.41 2.17 -18.35
N LEU A 249 -26.23 1.50 -17.21
CA LEU A 249 -25.60 0.17 -17.14
C LEU A 249 -26.42 -0.91 -17.85
N ALA A 250 -27.73 -0.69 -18.04
CA ALA A 250 -28.56 -1.59 -18.84
C ALA A 250 -28.11 -1.68 -20.31
N LEU A 251 -27.29 -0.72 -20.77
CA LEU A 251 -26.68 -0.68 -22.11
C LEU A 251 -25.39 -1.53 -22.20
N VAL A 252 -24.84 -2.02 -21.09
CA VAL A 252 -23.67 -2.91 -21.09
C VAL A 252 -24.13 -4.34 -21.41
N ARG A 253 -24.41 -4.58 -22.69
CA ARG A 253 -24.83 -5.87 -23.24
C ARG A 253 -23.83 -6.32 -24.30
N PRO A 254 -23.55 -7.63 -24.43
CA PRO A 254 -22.61 -8.15 -25.42
C PRO A 254 -22.86 -7.64 -26.84
N ALA A 255 -24.11 -7.60 -27.30
CA ALA A 255 -24.44 -7.09 -28.64
C ALA A 255 -24.07 -5.60 -28.84
N LEU A 256 -24.31 -4.75 -27.84
CA LEU A 256 -24.00 -3.32 -27.91
C LEU A 256 -22.49 -3.06 -27.77
N LEU A 257 -21.82 -3.81 -26.89
CA LEU A 257 -20.36 -3.74 -26.76
C LEU A 257 -19.68 -4.19 -28.06
N ARG A 258 -20.15 -5.27 -28.70
CA ARG A 258 -19.62 -5.73 -29.99
C ARG A 258 -19.75 -4.66 -31.08
N LEU A 259 -20.91 -3.98 -31.14
CA LEU A 259 -21.11 -2.87 -32.06
C LEU A 259 -20.15 -1.70 -31.75
N ALA A 260 -19.95 -1.39 -30.46
CA ALA A 260 -19.02 -0.34 -30.05
C ALA A 260 -17.56 -0.68 -30.44
N LEU A 261 -17.10 -1.89 -30.19
CA LEU A 261 -15.75 -2.36 -30.58
C LEU A 261 -15.52 -2.24 -32.10
N ALA A 262 -16.55 -2.50 -32.92
CA ALA A 262 -16.46 -2.32 -34.36
C ALA A 262 -16.47 -0.84 -34.80
N LEU A 263 -17.22 0.02 -34.10
CA LEU A 263 -17.39 1.42 -34.50
C LEU A 263 -16.26 2.33 -34.02
N VAL A 264 -15.75 2.11 -32.81
CA VAL A 264 -14.79 3.01 -32.14
C VAL A 264 -13.52 3.23 -32.96
N PRO A 265 -12.85 2.20 -33.53
CA PRO A 265 -11.66 2.38 -34.37
C PRO A 265 -11.92 3.21 -35.64
N ARG A 266 -13.18 3.33 -36.10
CA ARG A 266 -13.56 4.10 -37.29
C ARG A 266 -13.91 5.55 -37.00
N VAL A 267 -14.20 5.86 -35.74
CA VAL A 267 -14.67 7.19 -35.31
C VAL A 267 -13.54 7.98 -34.65
N LEU A 268 -12.69 7.32 -33.86
CA LEU A 268 -11.61 8.01 -33.17
C LEU A 268 -10.45 8.33 -34.13
N PRO A 269 -9.79 9.49 -33.97
CA PRO A 269 -8.75 9.94 -34.89
C PRO A 269 -7.36 9.36 -34.55
N PHE A 270 -7.30 8.26 -33.80
CA PHE A 270 -6.07 7.61 -33.34
C PHE A 270 -6.33 6.13 -33.03
N ASP A 271 -5.25 5.35 -32.91
CA ASP A 271 -5.30 3.94 -32.53
C ASP A 271 -5.79 3.78 -31.08
N PHE A 272 -7.10 3.59 -30.94
CA PHE A 272 -7.72 3.46 -29.62
C PHE A 272 -7.41 2.13 -28.94
N GLU A 273 -7.23 1.05 -29.71
CA GLU A 273 -6.84 -0.25 -29.16
C GLU A 273 -5.42 -0.19 -28.58
N GLY A 274 -4.47 0.34 -29.36
CA GLY A 274 -3.11 0.60 -28.90
C GLY A 274 -3.04 1.59 -27.75
N TYR A 275 -3.93 2.60 -27.73
CA TYR A 275 -4.06 3.53 -26.61
C TYR A 275 -4.48 2.82 -25.32
N LEU A 276 -5.51 1.99 -25.36
CA LEU A 276 -5.99 1.26 -24.19
C LEU A 276 -4.89 0.34 -23.66
N ARG A 277 -4.18 -0.38 -24.55
CA ARG A 277 -3.02 -1.19 -24.19
C ARG A 277 -1.95 -0.37 -23.49
N ALA A 278 -1.44 0.68 -24.14
CA ALA A 278 -0.36 1.49 -23.59
C ALA A 278 -0.75 2.18 -22.26
N HIS A 279 -1.99 2.67 -22.18
CA HIS A 279 -2.50 3.35 -20.99
C HIS A 279 -2.65 2.39 -19.81
N PHE A 280 -3.36 1.27 -20.00
CA PHE A 280 -3.70 0.36 -18.90
C PHE A 280 -2.57 -0.62 -18.55
N THR A 281 -1.64 -0.94 -19.46
CA THR A 281 -0.39 -1.63 -19.09
C THR A 281 0.46 -0.75 -18.15
N LYS A 282 0.50 0.57 -18.38
CA LYS A 282 1.27 1.49 -17.51
C LYS A 282 0.68 1.58 -16.08
N VAL A 283 -0.63 1.45 -15.95
CA VAL A 283 -1.34 1.52 -14.67
C VAL A 283 -1.91 0.15 -14.27
N ASP A 284 -1.24 -0.94 -14.64
CA ASP A 284 -1.71 -2.30 -14.39
C ASP A 284 -1.88 -2.57 -12.89
N ASP A 285 -0.92 -2.13 -12.06
CA ASP A 285 -1.02 -2.20 -10.59
C ASP A 285 -2.29 -1.53 -10.05
N GLN A 286 -2.66 -0.36 -10.60
CA GLN A 286 -3.90 0.33 -10.22
C GLN A 286 -5.13 -0.46 -10.69
N SER A 287 -5.10 -1.01 -11.90
CA SER A 287 -6.22 -1.78 -12.47
C SER A 287 -6.46 -3.05 -11.65
N ARG A 288 -5.39 -3.74 -11.27
CA ARG A 288 -5.39 -4.90 -10.38
C ARG A 288 -5.93 -4.55 -9.00
N LEU A 289 -5.46 -3.45 -8.39
CA LEU A 289 -5.96 -2.97 -7.09
C LEU A 289 -7.47 -2.72 -7.14
N LEU A 290 -7.97 -2.01 -8.15
CA LEU A 290 -9.40 -1.69 -8.27
C LEU A 290 -10.30 -2.93 -8.44
N LEU A 291 -9.82 -3.96 -9.14
CA LEU A 291 -10.56 -5.21 -9.28
C LEU A 291 -10.49 -6.05 -8.00
N ALA A 292 -9.36 -6.07 -7.30
CA ALA A 292 -9.20 -6.72 -6.01
C ALA A 292 -10.11 -6.10 -4.95
N ASP A 293 -10.16 -4.76 -4.85
CA ASP A 293 -11.07 -4.02 -3.98
C ASP A 293 -12.52 -4.46 -4.18
N LEU A 294 -12.95 -4.63 -5.44
CA LEU A 294 -14.31 -5.07 -5.76
C LEU A 294 -14.59 -6.50 -5.29
N LEU A 295 -13.63 -7.41 -5.46
CA LEU A 295 -13.76 -8.80 -5.00
C LEU A 295 -13.79 -8.90 -3.48
N GLU A 296 -12.96 -8.13 -2.79
CA GLU A 296 -12.96 -8.05 -1.33
C GLU A 296 -14.29 -7.49 -0.80
N HIS A 297 -14.83 -6.46 -1.45
CA HIS A 297 -16.14 -5.91 -1.12
C HIS A 297 -17.27 -6.91 -1.38
N ALA A 298 -17.16 -7.73 -2.42
CA ALA A 298 -18.13 -8.78 -2.67
C ALA A 298 -18.12 -9.83 -1.54
N ALA A 299 -16.93 -10.30 -1.16
CA ALA A 299 -16.75 -11.28 -0.09
C ALA A 299 -17.28 -10.77 1.25
N SER A 300 -16.87 -9.56 1.67
CA SER A 300 -17.31 -8.95 2.93
C SER A 300 -18.81 -8.60 2.96
N SER A 301 -19.44 -8.44 1.80
CA SER A 301 -20.88 -8.12 1.68
C SER A 301 -21.76 -9.32 1.35
N GLY A 302 -21.18 -10.53 1.24
CA GLY A 302 -21.90 -11.75 0.87
C GLY A 302 -22.50 -11.72 -0.55
N LEU A 303 -21.90 -10.97 -1.47
CA LEU A 303 -22.33 -10.90 -2.86
C LEU A 303 -21.55 -11.91 -3.71
N GLU A 304 -22.25 -12.59 -4.62
CA GLU A 304 -21.59 -13.40 -5.64
C GLU A 304 -20.87 -12.52 -6.66
N ALA A 305 -19.58 -12.81 -6.90
CA ALA A 305 -18.72 -12.12 -7.86
C ALA A 305 -17.94 -13.11 -8.72
N ARG A 306 -18.63 -14.17 -9.18
CA ARG A 306 -18.00 -15.30 -9.88
C ARG A 306 -17.37 -14.89 -11.20
N ALA A 307 -18.09 -14.17 -12.07
CA ALA A 307 -17.55 -13.78 -13.37
C ALA A 307 -16.43 -12.74 -13.24
N LEU A 308 -16.52 -11.86 -12.24
CA LEU A 308 -15.47 -10.91 -11.88
C LEU A 308 -14.23 -11.64 -11.37
N GLY A 309 -14.41 -12.67 -10.53
CA GLY A 309 -13.32 -13.52 -10.04
C GLY A 309 -12.67 -14.31 -11.17
N GLU A 310 -13.45 -15.02 -11.98
CA GLU A 310 -12.94 -15.75 -13.17
C GLU A 310 -12.20 -14.83 -14.14
N LEU A 311 -12.64 -13.58 -14.29
CA LEU A 311 -11.97 -12.59 -15.13
C LEU A 311 -10.68 -12.09 -14.49
N TYR A 312 -10.69 -11.80 -13.19
CA TYR A 312 -9.50 -11.45 -12.43
C TYR A 312 -8.45 -12.56 -12.55
N GLU A 313 -8.85 -13.82 -12.38
CA GLU A 313 -7.97 -14.97 -12.50
C GLU A 313 -7.45 -15.17 -13.94
N ALA A 314 -8.29 -14.96 -14.96
CA ALA A 314 -7.86 -15.09 -16.35
C ALA A 314 -6.78 -14.06 -16.75
N VAL A 315 -6.77 -12.90 -16.10
CA VAL A 315 -5.81 -11.82 -16.38
C VAL A 315 -4.58 -11.91 -15.46
N TYR A 316 -4.80 -12.22 -14.19
CA TYR A 316 -3.81 -12.07 -13.13
C TYR A 316 -3.43 -13.39 -12.45
N SER A 317 -3.96 -14.53 -12.90
CA SER A 317 -3.73 -15.86 -12.30
C SER A 317 -3.35 -16.98 -13.31
N GLY A 318 -2.88 -16.61 -14.51
CA GLY A 318 -2.15 -17.57 -15.37
C GLY A 318 -0.86 -18.06 -14.69
N ALA A 319 -0.16 -19.05 -15.25
CA ALA A 319 1.12 -19.58 -14.72
C ALA A 319 2.21 -18.51 -14.46
N GLU A 320 2.03 -17.30 -14.99
CA GLU A 320 2.80 -16.09 -14.69
C GLU A 320 2.37 -15.35 -13.42
N ALA A 321 1.41 -15.81 -12.62
CA ALA A 321 0.96 -15.17 -11.37
C ALA A 321 1.61 -15.76 -10.11
N VAL A 322 2.02 -17.02 -10.21
CA VAL A 322 2.95 -17.63 -9.25
C VAL A 322 4.26 -16.83 -9.25
N ALA A 323 4.68 -16.29 -10.40
CA ALA A 323 5.90 -15.49 -10.49
C ALA A 323 5.84 -14.16 -9.70
N PRO A 324 4.84 -13.26 -9.83
CA PRO A 324 4.71 -12.02 -9.05
C PRO A 324 4.44 -12.21 -7.56
N GLU A 325 3.70 -13.24 -7.14
CA GLU A 325 3.49 -13.51 -5.71
C GLU A 325 4.75 -14.12 -5.09
N ILE A 326 5.38 -15.11 -5.74
CA ILE A 326 6.71 -15.58 -5.33
C ILE A 326 7.72 -14.42 -5.42
N GLU A 327 7.69 -13.58 -6.45
CA GLU A 327 8.55 -12.39 -6.59
C GLU A 327 8.28 -11.39 -5.47
N ARG A 328 7.04 -11.23 -4.99
CA ARG A 328 6.70 -10.37 -3.85
C ARG A 328 7.17 -10.97 -2.52
N ARG A 329 7.01 -12.27 -2.30
CA ARG A 329 7.58 -13.01 -1.16
C ARG A 329 9.11 -12.93 -1.17
N LEU A 330 9.71 -13.12 -2.34
CA LEU A 330 11.13 -12.98 -2.58
C LEU A 330 11.57 -11.53 -2.45
N ARG A 331 10.75 -10.53 -2.76
CA ARG A 331 11.15 -9.10 -2.72
C ARG A 331 11.44 -8.63 -1.30
N ILE A 332 10.57 -8.91 -0.33
CA ILE A 332 10.81 -8.55 1.07
C ILE A 332 12.05 -9.27 1.60
N ARG A 333 12.15 -10.57 1.33
CA ARG A 333 13.29 -11.40 1.75
C ARG A 333 14.59 -10.92 1.13
N LYS A 334 14.60 -10.69 -0.18
CA LYS A 334 15.71 -10.16 -0.95
C LYS A 334 16.10 -8.75 -0.48
N GLU A 335 15.15 -7.87 -0.20
CA GLU A 335 15.47 -6.53 0.32
C GLU A 335 16.10 -6.59 1.71
N ILE A 336 15.71 -7.55 2.57
CA ILE A 336 16.40 -7.78 3.85
C ILE A 336 17.78 -8.40 3.62
N GLU A 337 17.90 -9.38 2.73
CA GLU A 337 19.18 -10.01 2.38
C GLU A 337 20.18 -8.97 1.82
N ASP A 338 19.72 -8.11 0.92
CA ASP A 338 20.51 -7.07 0.28
C ASP A 338 20.62 -5.79 1.14
N SER A 339 20.04 -5.77 2.35
CA SER A 339 19.97 -4.54 3.17
C SER A 339 21.32 -4.07 3.72
N ILE A 340 22.32 -4.93 3.86
CA ILE A 340 23.66 -4.54 4.34
C ILE A 340 24.48 -4.06 3.13
N GLU A 341 24.69 -2.74 3.01
CA GLU A 341 25.47 -2.12 1.93
C GLU A 341 26.97 -2.30 2.12
N SER A 342 27.43 -2.25 3.37
CA SER A 342 28.83 -2.47 3.76
C SER A 342 28.91 -3.12 5.13
N LEU A 343 29.93 -3.95 5.32
CA LEU A 343 30.24 -4.61 6.58
C LEU A 343 31.74 -4.85 6.69
N GLU A 344 32.35 -4.21 7.67
CA GLU A 344 33.74 -4.37 8.08
C GLU A 344 33.74 -5.17 9.38
N ILE A 345 34.58 -6.20 9.46
CA ILE A 345 34.68 -7.11 10.61
C ILE A 345 36.14 -7.19 11.01
N GLU A 346 36.41 -6.97 12.28
CA GLU A 346 37.72 -7.06 12.90
C GLU A 346 37.67 -8.10 14.02
N GLU A 347 38.63 -9.03 14.00
CA GLU A 347 38.79 -9.99 15.08
C GLU A 347 39.61 -9.37 16.21
N THR A 348 39.09 -9.44 17.43
CA THR A 348 39.75 -8.93 18.62
C THR A 348 40.62 -10.01 19.26
N ALA A 349 41.63 -9.59 20.05
CA ALA A 349 42.62 -10.50 20.64
C ALA A 349 42.03 -11.58 21.58
N ASP A 350 40.80 -11.39 22.04
CA ASP A 350 40.02 -12.31 22.87
C ASP A 350 39.11 -13.26 22.05
N GLY A 351 39.27 -13.31 20.72
CA GLY A 351 38.54 -14.23 19.84
C GLY A 351 37.11 -13.79 19.50
N ALA A 352 36.74 -12.56 19.85
CA ALA A 352 35.47 -11.96 19.45
C ALA A 352 35.60 -11.20 18.12
N GLN A 353 34.46 -10.86 17.50
CA GLN A 353 34.42 -10.08 16.27
C GLN A 353 33.71 -8.76 16.54
N THR A 354 34.40 -7.64 16.36
CA THR A 354 33.77 -6.31 16.30
C THR A 354 33.45 -5.99 14.85
N PHE A 355 32.30 -5.37 14.60
CA PHE A 355 31.90 -5.05 13.23
C PHE A 355 31.25 -3.67 13.12
N ARG A 356 31.38 -3.08 11.94
CA ARG A 356 30.76 -1.81 11.55
C ARG A 356 30.22 -1.92 10.14
N GLY A 357 29.09 -1.31 9.88
CA GLY A 357 28.47 -1.38 8.56
C GLY A 357 27.45 -0.28 8.33
N VAL A 358 26.88 -0.30 7.13
CA VAL A 358 25.75 0.55 6.74
C VAL A 358 24.67 -0.34 6.20
N ALA A 359 23.46 -0.20 6.74
CA ALA A 359 22.27 -0.85 6.21
C ALA A 359 21.39 0.17 5.47
N ARG A 360 20.74 -0.23 4.37
CA ARG A 360 19.66 0.52 3.73
C ARG A 360 18.48 -0.41 3.53
N PHE A 361 17.36 -0.06 4.15
CA PHE A 361 16.13 -0.85 4.07
C PHE A 361 15.27 -0.37 2.90
N GLY A 362 14.86 -1.31 2.03
CA GLY A 362 14.08 -0.99 0.84
C GLY A 362 12.62 -0.67 1.13
N PRO A 363 11.90 -0.09 0.15
CA PRO A 363 10.52 0.36 0.30
C PRO A 363 9.52 -0.77 0.52
N SER A 364 9.86 -2.04 0.23
CA SER A 364 8.95 -3.17 0.50
C SER A 364 8.86 -3.54 1.98
N LEU A 365 9.80 -3.05 2.81
CA LEU A 365 9.87 -3.33 4.26
C LEU A 365 9.03 -2.37 5.11
N VAL A 366 8.13 -1.62 4.47
CA VAL A 366 7.38 -0.52 5.07
C VAL A 366 6.31 -0.98 6.06
N GLY A 367 6.33 -0.40 7.25
CA GLY A 367 5.18 -0.28 8.15
C GLY A 367 4.62 1.14 8.16
N PRO A 368 3.54 1.42 8.93
CA PRO A 368 3.01 2.78 9.01
C PRO A 368 3.99 3.73 9.74
N PRO A 369 4.29 4.97 9.29
CA PRO A 369 4.58 5.50 7.95
C PRO A 369 6.10 5.54 7.64
N GLY A 370 6.54 5.06 6.47
CA GLY A 370 7.88 5.30 5.86
C GLY A 370 9.04 4.71 6.60
N ARG A 371 8.72 3.80 7.52
CA ARG A 371 9.62 3.24 8.51
C ARG A 371 9.65 1.74 8.37
N LEU A 372 10.75 1.16 8.79
CA LEU A 372 10.82 -0.29 8.94
C LEU A 372 9.65 -0.78 9.81
N HIS A 373 8.93 -1.78 9.31
CA HIS A 373 7.80 -2.36 10.04
C HIS A 373 8.23 -2.91 11.42
N GLY A 374 7.39 -2.71 12.44
CA GLY A 374 7.64 -3.11 13.84
C GLY A 374 8.17 -4.54 13.96
N GLY A 375 7.39 -5.49 13.46
CA GLY A 375 7.73 -6.91 13.43
C GLY A 375 8.94 -7.31 12.58
N LEU A 376 9.38 -6.47 11.64
CA LEU A 376 10.57 -6.73 10.81
C LEU A 376 11.87 -6.27 11.50
N HIS A 377 11.80 -5.43 12.53
CA HIS A 377 13.00 -4.94 13.22
C HIS A 377 13.86 -6.06 13.78
N ALA A 378 13.27 -7.08 14.41
CA ALA A 378 14.04 -8.18 14.99
C ALA A 378 14.82 -8.93 13.91
N TYR A 379 14.15 -9.31 12.82
CA TYR A 379 14.77 -10.05 11.74
C TYR A 379 15.82 -9.23 10.98
N ALA A 380 15.48 -8.01 10.58
CA ALA A 380 16.36 -7.14 9.79
C ALA A 380 17.57 -6.62 10.58
N ARG A 381 17.43 -6.34 11.89
CA ARG A 381 18.50 -5.76 12.71
C ARG A 381 19.33 -6.78 13.48
N LEU A 382 18.84 -8.00 13.71
CA LEU A 382 19.57 -9.02 14.46
C LEU A 382 19.93 -10.23 13.60
N PHE A 383 18.93 -10.88 13.02
CA PHE A 383 19.14 -12.13 12.28
C PHE A 383 19.94 -11.90 10.99
N ARG A 384 19.68 -10.80 10.27
CA ARG A 384 20.45 -10.49 9.06
C ARG A 384 21.94 -10.20 9.35
N PRO A 385 22.31 -9.34 10.32
CA PRO A 385 23.70 -9.17 10.73
C PRO A 385 24.34 -10.45 11.28
N LEU A 386 23.62 -11.26 12.08
CA LEU A 386 24.11 -12.54 12.57
C LEU A 386 24.49 -13.48 11.41
N ALA A 387 23.62 -13.60 10.41
CA ALA A 387 23.86 -14.42 9.23
C ALA A 387 25.03 -13.92 8.36
N ALA A 388 25.47 -12.66 8.55
CA ALA A 388 26.64 -12.10 7.87
C ALA A 388 27.95 -12.31 8.66
N MET A 389 27.91 -12.83 9.90
CA MET A 389 29.10 -13.09 10.71
C MET A 389 29.81 -14.37 10.26
N PRO A 390 31.09 -14.31 9.81
CA PRO A 390 31.81 -15.48 9.34
C PRO A 390 32.03 -16.56 10.41
N ALA A 391 32.12 -16.16 11.69
CA ALA A 391 32.33 -17.09 12.81
C ALA A 391 31.02 -17.66 13.38
N HIS A 392 29.88 -17.36 12.74
CA HIS A 392 28.59 -17.89 13.18
C HIS A 392 28.22 -19.17 12.43
N ASP A 393 27.77 -20.16 13.21
CA ASP A 393 27.23 -21.41 12.70
C ASP A 393 25.70 -21.33 12.71
N PRO A 394 25.03 -21.25 11.55
CA PRO A 394 23.57 -21.13 11.46
C PRO A 394 22.82 -22.26 12.19
N ALA A 395 23.39 -23.48 12.26
CA ALA A 395 22.76 -24.61 12.95
C ALA A 395 22.68 -24.42 14.47
N SER A 396 23.46 -23.49 15.02
CA SER A 396 23.47 -23.14 16.44
C SER A 396 22.59 -21.92 16.79
N THR A 397 21.85 -21.38 15.81
CA THR A 397 21.06 -20.14 15.99
C THR A 397 19.97 -20.29 17.04
N PHE A 398 19.23 -21.41 17.04
CA PHE A 398 18.04 -21.61 17.86
C PHE A 398 18.23 -22.75 18.86
N PRO A 399 17.60 -22.68 20.05
CA PRO A 399 16.78 -21.58 20.58
C PRO A 399 17.59 -20.31 20.89
N CYS A 400 17.00 -19.15 20.61
CA CYS A 400 17.61 -17.85 20.90
C CYS A 400 16.63 -16.83 21.47
N ARG A 401 17.20 -15.84 22.17
CA ARG A 401 16.48 -14.67 22.66
C ARG A 401 16.92 -13.43 21.91
N ALA A 402 15.95 -12.76 21.29
CA ALA A 402 16.06 -11.54 20.52
C ALA A 402 15.45 -10.38 21.32
N THR A 403 16.29 -9.47 21.80
CA THR A 403 15.86 -8.29 22.56
C THR A 403 16.20 -7.03 21.76
N LEU A 404 15.24 -6.13 21.55
CA LEU A 404 15.45 -4.87 20.82
C LEU A 404 14.77 -3.69 21.50
N SER A 405 15.46 -2.55 21.46
CA SER A 405 14.86 -1.23 21.65
C SER A 405 14.53 -0.60 20.29
N LEU A 406 13.34 -0.01 20.19
CA LEU A 406 12.82 0.72 19.01
C LEU A 406 12.60 2.20 19.39
N GLY A 407 13.57 2.79 20.11
CA GLY A 407 13.62 4.18 20.59
C GLY A 407 13.60 5.27 19.51
N ARG A 408 13.80 4.91 18.24
CA ARG A 408 13.82 5.83 17.11
C ARG A 408 13.30 5.13 15.87
N ALA A 409 12.64 5.90 15.00
CA ALA A 409 12.27 5.43 13.68
C ALA A 409 13.51 5.12 12.83
N ILE A 410 13.52 3.98 12.15
CA ILE A 410 14.41 3.71 11.03
C ILE A 410 13.64 4.03 9.76
N TYR A 411 14.07 5.06 9.03
CA TYR A 411 13.47 5.44 7.76
C TYR A 411 14.00 4.55 6.63
N LEU A 412 13.11 4.21 5.70
CA LEU A 412 13.48 3.43 4.52
C LEU A 412 14.28 4.28 3.54
N GLU A 413 15.03 3.61 2.68
CA GLU A 413 15.87 4.20 1.64
C GLU A 413 16.96 5.16 2.15
N GLU A 414 17.13 5.31 3.46
CA GLU A 414 18.20 6.06 4.11
C GLU A 414 19.32 5.11 4.58
N PRO A 415 20.60 5.52 4.49
CA PRO A 415 21.68 4.75 5.06
C PRO A 415 21.63 4.82 6.59
N VAL A 416 21.67 3.66 7.24
CA VAL A 416 21.64 3.49 8.69
C VAL A 416 22.96 2.84 9.11
N PRO A 417 23.91 3.60 9.66
CA PRO A 417 25.13 3.00 10.17
C PRO A 417 24.79 2.06 11.32
N PHE A 418 25.51 0.96 11.45
CA PHE A 418 25.41 0.07 12.59
C PHE A 418 26.79 -0.42 13.01
N GLU A 419 26.92 -0.75 14.28
CA GLU A 419 28.12 -1.37 14.82
C GLU A 419 27.75 -2.36 15.92
N GLY A 420 28.66 -3.27 16.21
CA GLY A 420 28.40 -4.28 17.21
C GLY A 420 29.57 -5.19 17.51
N ARG A 421 29.27 -6.17 18.34
CA ARG A 421 30.20 -7.19 18.79
C ARG A 421 29.52 -8.55 18.77
N TYR A 422 30.21 -9.53 18.19
CA TYR A 422 29.84 -10.91 18.17
C TYR A 422 30.85 -11.73 18.99
N THR A 423 30.35 -12.56 19.89
CA THR A 423 31.14 -13.48 20.70
C THR A 423 30.56 -14.88 20.59
N ARG A 424 31.42 -15.90 20.54
CA ARG A 424 31.03 -17.30 20.60
C ARG A 424 31.93 -18.06 21.56
N ASP A 425 31.32 -18.86 22.41
CA ASP A 425 31.99 -19.77 23.32
C ASP A 425 31.34 -21.16 23.29
N ALA A 426 31.65 -22.01 24.27
CA ALA A 426 31.07 -23.34 24.39
C ALA A 426 29.59 -23.33 24.81
N GLU A 427 29.11 -22.25 25.43
CA GLU A 427 27.75 -22.10 25.95
C GLU A 427 26.81 -21.50 24.89
N GLY A 428 27.35 -20.83 23.88
CA GLY A 428 26.60 -20.41 22.69
C GLY A 428 27.19 -19.19 22.01
N TYR A 429 26.32 -18.40 21.37
CA TYR A 429 26.69 -17.13 20.77
C TYR A 429 25.98 -15.95 21.42
N ARG A 430 26.57 -14.77 21.26
CA ARG A 430 25.95 -13.49 21.57
C ARG A 430 26.35 -12.46 20.53
N LEU A 431 25.35 -11.81 19.96
CA LEU A 431 25.45 -10.66 19.07
C LEU A 431 24.87 -9.46 19.79
N GLU A 432 25.65 -8.41 19.95
CA GLU A 432 25.22 -7.10 20.43
C GLU A 432 25.38 -6.11 19.28
N ILE A 433 24.32 -5.37 18.96
CA ILE A 433 24.31 -4.46 17.82
C ILE A 433 23.57 -3.17 18.13
N ARG A 434 24.07 -2.08 17.56
CA ARG A 434 23.53 -0.74 17.67
C ARG A 434 23.38 -0.12 16.29
N HIS A 435 22.20 0.41 15.98
CA HIS A 435 21.94 1.13 14.74
C HIS A 435 21.83 2.65 15.00
N GLY A 436 22.41 3.46 14.14
CA GLY A 436 22.44 4.91 14.28
C GLY A 436 23.25 5.40 15.49
N GLU A 437 23.07 6.68 15.83
CA GLU A 437 23.74 7.31 16.97
C GLU A 437 22.94 7.15 18.27
N GLY A 438 23.65 6.81 19.36
CA GLY A 438 23.09 6.69 20.72
C GLY A 438 22.42 5.34 21.00
N ASP A 439 21.78 5.23 22.16
CA ASP A 439 21.35 3.93 22.71
C ASP A 439 19.87 3.59 22.45
N ARG A 440 19.26 4.29 21.47
CA ARG A 440 17.84 4.16 21.15
C ARG A 440 17.51 2.97 20.24
N LEU A 441 18.51 2.43 19.55
CA LEU A 441 18.35 1.34 18.59
C LEU A 441 19.40 0.26 18.86
N VAL A 442 19.49 -0.16 20.12
CA VAL A 442 20.27 -1.32 20.55
C VAL A 442 19.47 -2.60 20.42
N GLY A 443 20.16 -3.71 20.22
CA GLY A 443 19.58 -5.03 20.28
C GLY A 443 20.61 -6.11 20.57
N THR A 444 20.13 -7.22 21.09
CA THR A 444 20.93 -8.39 21.44
C THR A 444 20.25 -9.65 20.91
N LEU A 445 21.03 -10.52 20.29
CA LEU A 445 20.61 -11.86 19.91
C LEU A 445 21.58 -12.87 20.51
N ARG A 446 21.07 -13.82 21.29
CA ARG A 446 21.93 -14.80 21.97
C ARG A 446 21.28 -16.17 22.07
N SER A 447 22.11 -17.21 22.12
CA SER A 447 21.67 -18.55 22.54
C SER A 447 20.99 -18.48 23.91
N THR A 448 19.93 -19.25 24.10
CA THR A 448 19.21 -19.34 25.38
C THR A 448 18.69 -20.75 25.60
N ALA A 449 18.67 -21.22 26.85
CA ALA A 449 17.87 -22.38 27.21
C ALA A 449 16.39 -21.98 27.36
N ILE A 450 15.48 -22.94 27.18
CA ILE A 450 14.05 -22.77 27.49
C ILE A 450 13.80 -23.35 28.87
N GLU A 451 13.38 -22.50 29.81
CA GLU A 451 13.06 -22.89 31.18
C GLU A 451 11.53 -22.89 31.38
N GLY A 452 11.01 -23.90 32.10
CA GLY A 452 9.58 -24.01 32.40
C GLY A 452 8.70 -24.37 31.19
N ASP A 453 7.38 -24.15 31.33
CA ASP A 453 6.40 -24.26 30.23
C ASP A 453 5.90 -22.86 29.85
N PRO A 454 6.47 -22.23 28.80
CA PRO A 454 6.04 -20.90 28.36
C PRO A 454 4.58 -20.83 27.89
N LEU A 455 3.95 -21.97 27.56
CA LEU A 455 2.56 -22.02 27.16
C LEU A 455 1.59 -22.11 28.35
N ALA A 456 2.08 -22.40 29.56
CA ALA A 456 1.23 -22.55 30.74
C ALA A 456 0.24 -21.38 30.95
N PRO A 457 0.63 -20.09 30.78
CA PRO A 457 -0.32 -18.97 30.91
C PRO A 457 -1.41 -18.93 29.83
N PHE A 458 -1.22 -19.59 28.70
CA PHE A 458 -2.11 -19.51 27.53
C PHE A 458 -3.07 -20.70 27.42
N ARG A 459 -2.73 -21.88 27.97
CA ARG A 459 -3.50 -23.13 27.79
C ARG A 459 -4.96 -23.00 28.22
N ASP A 460 -5.18 -22.55 29.44
CA ASP A 460 -6.51 -22.41 30.04
C ASP A 460 -7.36 -21.33 29.34
N PRO A 461 -6.83 -20.10 29.12
CA PRO A 461 -7.52 -19.09 28.31
C PRO A 461 -7.84 -19.55 26.89
N TYR A 462 -6.92 -20.26 26.23
CA TYR A 462 -7.12 -20.78 24.87
C TYR A 462 -8.22 -21.85 24.81
N ALA A 463 -8.25 -22.78 25.78
CA ALA A 463 -9.31 -23.77 25.88
C ALA A 463 -10.69 -23.13 26.07
N ARG A 464 -10.79 -22.05 26.87
CA ARG A 464 -12.01 -21.25 27.01
C ARG A 464 -12.39 -20.54 25.72
N ALA A 465 -11.45 -19.88 25.06
CA ALA A 465 -11.68 -19.16 23.80
C ALA A 465 -12.24 -20.08 22.71
N ARG A 466 -11.78 -21.34 22.63
CA ARG A 466 -12.29 -22.33 21.66
C ARG A 466 -13.74 -22.77 21.88
N THR A 467 -14.27 -22.61 23.09
CA THR A 467 -15.60 -23.10 23.47
C THR A 467 -16.65 -22.00 23.64
N ARG A 468 -16.21 -20.74 23.70
CA ARG A 468 -17.07 -19.55 23.88
C ARG A 468 -17.17 -18.74 22.59
N PRO A 469 -18.22 -17.93 22.40
CA PRO A 469 -18.21 -16.91 21.34
C PRO A 469 -17.20 -15.80 21.67
N PRO A 470 -16.58 -15.17 20.66
CA PRO A 470 -15.66 -14.06 20.90
C PRO A 470 -16.41 -12.82 21.36
N LEU A 471 -15.70 -11.92 22.05
CA LEU A 471 -16.20 -10.60 22.38
C LEU A 471 -16.31 -9.71 21.13
N ALA A 472 -15.35 -9.85 20.22
CA ALA A 472 -15.32 -9.15 18.94
C ALA A 472 -14.42 -9.89 17.94
N GLU A 473 -14.65 -9.62 16.66
CA GLU A 473 -13.72 -9.94 15.59
C GLU A 473 -13.31 -8.63 14.93
N VAL A 474 -12.01 -8.42 14.80
CA VAL A 474 -11.45 -7.18 14.25
C VAL A 474 -10.44 -7.52 13.16
N GLN A 475 -10.36 -6.67 12.14
CA GLN A 475 -9.33 -6.78 11.12
C GLN A 475 -8.00 -6.30 11.69
N ALA A 476 -7.00 -7.18 11.76
CA ALA A 476 -5.64 -6.85 12.13
C ALA A 476 -4.81 -6.46 10.90
N GLN A 477 -3.54 -6.11 11.13
CA GLN A 477 -2.59 -5.96 10.04
C GLN A 477 -2.42 -7.27 9.26
N TYR A 478 -1.96 -7.16 8.02
CA TYR A 478 -1.84 -8.29 7.08
C TYR A 478 -3.17 -9.00 6.79
N ASP A 479 -4.27 -8.25 6.78
CA ASP A 479 -5.63 -8.72 6.52
C ASP A 479 -6.06 -9.96 7.34
N GLN A 480 -5.44 -10.15 8.50
CA GLN A 480 -5.77 -11.27 9.38
C GLN A 480 -6.98 -10.90 10.22
N GLN A 481 -7.92 -11.84 10.32
CA GLN A 481 -9.02 -11.71 11.26
C GLN A 481 -8.49 -12.03 12.67
N ALA A 482 -8.49 -11.03 13.54
CA ALA A 482 -8.19 -11.20 14.95
C ALA A 482 -9.46 -11.46 15.74
N ARG A 483 -9.43 -12.53 16.51
CA ARG A 483 -10.49 -12.90 17.43
C ARG A 483 -10.16 -12.36 18.82
N ILE A 484 -11.05 -11.55 19.38
CA ILE A 484 -10.92 -10.96 20.71
C ILE A 484 -11.75 -11.78 21.70
N ASP A 485 -11.10 -12.45 22.65
CA ASP A 485 -11.73 -13.20 23.74
C ASP A 485 -11.50 -12.50 25.09
N GLU A 486 -12.05 -13.04 26.17
CA GLU A 486 -11.98 -12.44 27.52
C GLU A 486 -10.53 -12.21 28.00
N GLU A 487 -9.65 -13.18 27.77
CA GLU A 487 -8.26 -13.18 28.27
C GLU A 487 -7.22 -13.18 27.15
N LEU A 488 -7.60 -13.51 25.91
CA LEU A 488 -6.68 -13.61 24.78
C LEU A 488 -7.17 -12.77 23.59
N VAL A 489 -6.20 -12.36 22.78
CA VAL A 489 -6.39 -12.09 21.36
C VAL A 489 -5.77 -13.26 20.59
N LEU A 490 -6.50 -13.80 19.63
CA LEU A 490 -6.07 -14.92 18.81
C LEU A 490 -5.97 -14.50 17.34
N LEU A 491 -4.83 -14.78 16.71
CA LEU A 491 -4.70 -14.82 15.26
C LEU A 491 -4.57 -16.29 14.87
N ARG A 492 -5.53 -16.81 14.12
CA ARG A 492 -5.40 -18.16 13.55
C ARG A 492 -4.76 -18.05 12.18
N VAL A 493 -3.75 -18.88 11.95
CA VAL A 493 -3.07 -18.95 10.66
C VAL A 493 -3.13 -20.40 10.20
N ASP A 494 -4.26 -20.78 9.61
CA ASP A 494 -4.40 -22.11 9.05
C ASP A 494 -3.64 -22.23 7.69
N PRO A 495 -3.35 -23.46 7.23
CA PRO A 495 -2.57 -23.67 6.01
C PRO A 495 -3.20 -23.09 4.74
N ALA A 496 -4.54 -23.00 4.65
CA ALA A 496 -5.22 -22.43 3.50
C ALA A 496 -5.11 -20.89 3.53
N ALA A 497 -5.34 -20.28 4.69
CA ALA A 497 -5.18 -18.87 4.94
C ALA A 497 -3.75 -18.38 4.62
N ARG A 498 -2.70 -19.18 4.89
CA ARG A 498 -1.32 -18.83 4.49
C ARG A 498 -1.13 -18.70 2.98
N ARG A 499 -1.85 -19.49 2.20
CA ARG A 499 -1.76 -19.51 0.73
C ARG A 499 -2.65 -18.44 0.09
N GLU A 500 -3.79 -18.17 0.71
CA GLU A 500 -4.85 -17.31 0.15
C GLU A 500 -4.76 -15.84 0.64
N LEU A 501 -4.26 -15.58 1.85
CA LEU A 501 -4.12 -14.22 2.39
C LEU A 501 -2.91 -13.52 1.79
N ARG A 502 -3.16 -12.65 0.81
CA ARG A 502 -2.14 -11.90 0.04
C ARG A 502 -1.17 -11.06 0.86
N SER A 503 -1.49 -10.73 2.10
CA SER A 503 -0.69 -9.83 2.93
C SER A 503 0.12 -10.61 3.95
N VAL A 504 -0.45 -11.64 4.61
CA VAL A 504 0.32 -12.61 5.42
C VAL A 504 1.34 -13.35 4.58
N SER A 505 0.96 -13.74 3.35
CA SER A 505 1.84 -14.47 2.42
C SER A 505 3.17 -13.75 2.18
N GLN A 506 3.23 -12.42 2.29
CA GLN A 506 4.44 -11.63 2.08
C GLN A 506 5.59 -11.98 3.02
N VAL A 507 5.29 -12.49 4.22
CA VAL A 507 6.29 -12.88 5.23
C VAL A 507 6.42 -14.41 5.36
N VAL A 508 5.61 -15.18 4.62
CA VAL A 508 5.73 -16.64 4.49
C VAL A 508 6.88 -16.98 3.55
N ALA A 509 7.55 -18.12 3.78
CA ALA A 509 8.62 -18.58 2.91
C ALA A 509 8.07 -19.02 1.54
N PRO A 510 8.90 -19.07 0.48
CA PRO A 510 8.46 -19.51 -0.84
C PRO A 510 7.94 -20.94 -0.90
N ASP A 511 8.38 -21.79 0.04
CA ASP A 511 7.94 -23.19 0.20
C ASP A 511 6.67 -23.33 1.07
N ASP A 512 5.97 -22.22 1.34
CA ASP A 512 4.82 -22.10 2.24
C ASP A 512 5.11 -22.40 3.72
N SER A 513 6.38 -22.66 4.09
CA SER A 513 6.79 -22.75 5.50
C SER A 513 6.83 -21.38 6.15
N VAL A 514 6.81 -21.33 7.48
CA VAL A 514 7.01 -20.09 8.23
C VAL A 514 8.28 -20.16 9.04
N ASP A 515 9.00 -19.04 9.13
CA ASP A 515 10.31 -18.97 9.77
C ASP A 515 10.37 -17.88 10.87
N ALA A 516 11.55 -17.63 11.41
CA ALA A 516 11.77 -16.61 12.43
C ALA A 516 11.30 -15.20 12.01
N MET A 517 11.30 -14.86 10.70
CA MET A 517 10.75 -13.58 10.23
C MET A 517 9.24 -13.54 10.47
N PHE A 518 8.53 -14.58 10.05
CA PHE A 518 7.10 -14.72 10.30
C PHE A 518 6.79 -14.71 11.80
N HIS A 519 7.56 -15.43 12.62
CA HIS A 519 7.37 -15.45 14.08
C HIS A 519 7.42 -14.03 14.68
N CYS A 520 8.45 -13.25 14.34
CA CYS A 520 8.60 -11.88 14.84
C CYS A 520 7.44 -10.97 14.42
N VAL A 521 7.03 -11.06 13.15
CA VAL A 521 5.94 -10.24 12.61
C VAL A 521 4.61 -10.57 13.28
N GLN A 522 4.26 -11.83 13.39
CA GLN A 522 2.97 -12.22 13.96
C GLN A 522 2.85 -11.91 15.46
N LEU A 523 3.95 -12.10 16.21
CA LEU A 523 3.99 -11.74 17.62
C LEU A 523 3.86 -10.22 17.84
N ASP A 524 4.46 -9.41 16.97
CA ASP A 524 4.28 -7.96 16.98
C ASP A 524 2.82 -7.56 16.68
N VAL A 525 2.23 -8.14 15.64
CA VAL A 525 0.85 -7.88 15.22
C VAL A 525 -0.15 -8.22 16.33
N VAL A 526 -0.04 -9.40 16.97
CA VAL A 526 -0.96 -9.75 18.06
C VAL A 526 -0.80 -8.83 19.27
N GLY A 527 0.44 -8.41 19.57
CA GLY A 527 0.73 -7.41 20.59
C GLY A 527 0.06 -6.06 20.30
N ALA A 528 0.12 -5.61 19.04
CA ALA A 528 -0.51 -4.37 18.60
C ALA A 528 -2.05 -4.43 18.70
N VAL A 529 -2.65 -5.59 18.38
CA VAL A 529 -4.11 -5.78 18.51
C VAL A 529 -4.54 -5.76 19.98
N VAL A 530 -3.81 -6.44 20.88
CA VAL A 530 -4.09 -6.39 22.33
C VAL A 530 -4.05 -4.95 22.84
N ALA A 531 -2.95 -4.25 22.58
CA ALA A 531 -2.73 -2.88 23.02
C ALA A 531 -3.79 -1.93 22.43
N GLY A 532 -4.03 -2.03 21.12
CA GLY A 532 -4.98 -1.17 20.42
C GLY A 532 -6.43 -1.39 20.85
N TRP A 533 -6.80 -2.63 21.19
CA TRP A 533 -8.11 -2.94 21.76
C TRP A 533 -8.28 -2.33 23.15
N GLN A 534 -7.28 -2.47 24.03
CA GLN A 534 -7.34 -1.95 25.40
C GLN A 534 -7.34 -0.42 25.46
N LEU A 535 -6.46 0.20 24.68
CA LEU A 535 -6.29 1.66 24.65
C LEU A 535 -7.28 2.34 23.71
N GLN A 536 -8.04 1.55 22.93
CA GLN A 536 -8.97 2.01 21.91
C GLN A 536 -8.35 3.08 20.98
N GLY A 537 -7.17 2.77 20.47
CA GLY A 537 -6.36 3.67 19.65
C GLY A 537 -5.22 2.94 18.94
N HIS A 538 -4.53 3.65 18.04
CA HIS A 538 -3.35 3.10 17.37
C HIS A 538 -2.16 3.05 18.33
N CYS A 539 -1.35 2.00 18.21
CA CYS A 539 -0.14 1.80 18.98
C CYS A 539 1.03 1.54 18.03
N TYR A 540 2.25 1.73 18.54
CA TYR A 540 3.47 1.32 17.87
C TYR A 540 4.41 0.60 18.84
N THR A 541 5.21 -0.29 18.28
CA THR A 541 6.15 -1.12 19.03
C THR A 541 7.37 -0.29 19.44
N VAL A 542 7.70 -0.36 20.73
CA VAL A 542 8.84 0.35 21.32
C VAL A 542 9.94 -0.57 21.82
N ALA A 543 9.60 -1.82 22.15
CA ALA A 543 10.56 -2.85 22.48
C ALA A 543 10.02 -4.24 22.14
N LEU A 544 10.93 -5.15 21.81
CA LEU A 544 10.66 -6.57 21.58
C LEU A 544 11.60 -7.38 22.48
N ASP A 545 11.07 -8.38 23.16
CA ASP A 545 11.86 -9.38 23.87
C ASP A 545 11.28 -10.76 23.60
N LEU A 546 11.76 -11.38 22.53
CA LEU A 546 11.19 -12.59 21.95
C LEU A 546 12.19 -13.73 22.06
N THR A 547 11.74 -14.88 22.53
CA THR A 547 12.46 -16.16 22.45
C THR A 547 11.93 -16.95 21.27
N ILE A 548 12.79 -17.22 20.29
CA ILE A 548 12.48 -18.08 19.15
C ILE A 548 13.00 -19.47 19.48
N VAL A 549 12.07 -20.41 19.68
CA VAL A 549 12.35 -21.79 20.11
C VAL A 549 12.75 -22.65 18.92
N ARG A 550 12.02 -22.49 17.82
CA ARG A 550 12.24 -23.23 16.57
C ARG A 550 12.35 -22.24 15.43
N GLU A 551 13.24 -22.55 14.50
CA GLU A 551 13.39 -21.72 13.30
C GLU A 551 12.12 -21.73 12.46
N ARG A 552 11.55 -22.91 12.22
CA ARG A 552 10.58 -23.13 11.16
C ARG A 552 9.38 -23.96 11.62
N ALA A 553 8.20 -23.66 11.07
CA ALA A 553 7.04 -24.54 11.07
C ALA A 553 6.72 -25.00 9.64
N GLU A 554 6.29 -26.26 9.51
CA GLU A 554 5.97 -26.88 8.23
C GLU A 554 4.76 -26.21 7.54
N PRO A 555 4.67 -26.30 6.20
CA PRO A 555 3.61 -25.64 5.42
C PRO A 555 2.16 -26.01 5.81
N ASP A 556 1.97 -27.21 6.37
CA ASP A 556 0.69 -27.77 6.78
C ASP A 556 0.37 -27.59 8.28
N ALA A 557 1.28 -26.99 9.05
CA ALA A 557 1.03 -26.71 10.46
C ALA A 557 -0.14 -25.72 10.60
N ASP A 558 -1.17 -26.03 11.41
CA ASP A 558 -2.19 -25.05 11.82
C ASP A 558 -1.65 -24.28 13.02
N LEU A 559 -1.45 -22.96 12.88
CA LEU A 559 -0.81 -22.15 13.90
C LEU A 559 -1.80 -21.20 14.58
N VAL A 560 -1.54 -20.96 15.85
CA VAL A 560 -2.21 -19.93 16.64
C VAL A 560 -1.19 -18.97 17.23
N VAL A 561 -1.40 -17.68 16.96
CA VAL A 561 -0.69 -16.58 17.61
C VAL A 561 -1.58 -16.04 18.71
N MET A 562 -1.04 -15.91 19.91
CA MET A 562 -1.78 -15.56 21.11
C MET A 562 -1.16 -14.33 21.76
N GLY A 563 -1.98 -13.33 22.07
CA GLY A 563 -1.61 -12.19 22.89
C GLY A 563 -2.44 -12.17 24.16
N HIS A 564 -1.80 -12.18 25.31
CA HIS A 564 -2.49 -12.16 26.60
C HIS A 564 -3.03 -10.76 26.88
N ARG A 565 -4.31 -10.67 27.25
CA ARG A 565 -4.97 -9.38 27.53
C ARG A 565 -4.60 -8.82 28.90
N THR A 566 -4.03 -9.59 29.82
CA THR A 566 -3.44 -8.99 31.03
C THR A 566 -2.10 -8.36 30.68
N THR A 567 -2.12 -7.04 30.51
CA THR A 567 -0.93 -6.23 30.21
C THR A 567 -0.34 -5.63 31.48
N ARG A 568 0.93 -5.27 31.44
CA ARG A 568 1.64 -4.60 32.55
C ARG A 568 2.36 -3.34 32.06
N PRO A 569 2.48 -2.29 32.88
CA PRO A 569 3.31 -1.14 32.51
C PRO A 569 4.78 -1.54 32.41
N ASP A 570 5.52 -0.86 31.54
CA ASP A 570 6.99 -0.90 31.49
C ASP A 570 7.55 0.34 32.23
N PRO A 571 7.87 0.23 33.54
CA PRO A 571 8.34 1.36 34.32
C PRO A 571 9.77 1.80 33.95
N ASP A 572 10.54 0.91 33.35
CA ASP A 572 11.94 1.14 32.98
C ASP A 572 12.06 1.74 31.57
N SER A 573 10.92 1.93 30.90
CA SER A 573 10.89 2.44 29.54
C SER A 573 11.41 3.88 29.46
N PRO A 574 12.33 4.20 28.54
CA PRO A 574 12.80 5.57 28.33
C PRO A 574 11.75 6.47 27.66
N PHE A 575 10.59 5.91 27.28
CA PHE A 575 9.52 6.62 26.60
C PHE A 575 8.59 7.30 27.59
N ARG A 576 8.27 8.57 27.29
CA ARG A 576 7.34 9.33 28.11
C ARG A 576 5.91 8.84 27.87
N PRO A 577 5.08 8.76 28.93
CA PRO A 577 3.66 8.54 28.79
C PRO A 577 3.02 9.54 27.82
N VAL A 578 2.03 9.07 27.07
CA VAL A 578 1.29 9.85 26.09
C VAL A 578 -0.13 10.03 26.60
N GLU A 579 -0.70 11.21 26.39
CA GLU A 579 -2.09 11.46 26.78
C GLU A 579 -3.03 10.71 25.83
N VAL A 580 -3.80 9.77 26.38
CA VAL A 580 -4.86 9.04 25.70
C VAL A 580 -6.14 9.32 26.49
N ARG A 581 -7.06 10.07 25.87
CA ARG A 581 -8.38 10.39 26.44
C ARG A 581 -8.33 11.02 27.84
N GLY A 582 -7.35 11.90 28.07
CA GLY A 582 -7.19 12.61 29.34
C GLY A 582 -6.40 11.86 30.41
N GLU A 583 -5.92 10.64 30.10
CA GLU A 583 -5.04 9.86 30.98
C GLU A 583 -3.64 9.72 30.37
N LEU A 584 -2.61 9.83 31.20
CA LEU A 584 -1.23 9.58 30.78
C LEU A 584 -0.97 8.07 30.75
N VAL A 585 -0.84 7.51 29.56
CA VAL A 585 -0.57 6.09 29.34
C VAL A 585 0.89 5.91 28.92
N GLY A 586 1.63 5.20 29.76
CA GLY A 586 3.00 4.75 29.47
C GLY A 586 3.04 3.52 28.55
N PRO A 587 4.25 3.05 28.18
CA PRO A 587 4.38 1.82 27.43
C PRO A 587 3.81 0.62 28.20
N ILE A 588 3.11 -0.25 27.46
CA ILE A 588 2.45 -1.45 27.99
C ILE A 588 3.09 -2.69 27.39
N VAL A 589 3.42 -3.64 28.25
CA VAL A 589 4.00 -4.94 27.88
C VAL A 589 2.87 -5.95 27.72
N VAL A 590 2.88 -6.62 26.57
CA VAL A 590 1.95 -7.70 26.20
C VAL A 590 2.74 -9.01 26.15
N ASP A 591 2.27 -10.03 26.87
CA ASP A 591 2.81 -11.38 26.73
C ASP A 591 2.24 -12.04 25.48
N VAL A 592 3.11 -12.62 24.67
CA VAL A 592 2.78 -13.18 23.36
C VAL A 592 3.37 -14.57 23.19
N ALA A 593 2.67 -15.44 22.45
CA ALA A 593 3.11 -16.78 22.13
C ALA A 593 2.62 -17.23 20.75
N LEU A 594 3.42 -18.07 20.09
CA LEU A 594 3.12 -18.71 18.82
C LEU A 594 3.32 -20.22 18.96
N ALA A 595 2.25 -20.97 18.75
CA ALA A 595 2.23 -22.43 18.84
C ALA A 595 1.39 -23.05 17.72
N ASP A 596 1.44 -24.37 17.58
CA ASP A 596 0.41 -25.09 16.84
C ASP A 596 -0.96 -24.97 17.52
N ALA A 597 -2.03 -25.21 16.77
CA ALA A 597 -3.39 -25.09 17.27
C ALA A 597 -3.73 -26.10 18.39
N ALA A 598 -2.92 -27.14 18.57
CA ALA A 598 -3.03 -28.12 19.65
C ALA A 598 -2.28 -27.69 20.93
N LEU A 599 -1.45 -26.65 20.86
CA LEU A 599 -0.52 -26.23 21.91
C LEU A 599 0.49 -27.32 22.31
N GLU A 600 0.87 -28.18 21.38
CA GLU A 600 1.87 -29.25 21.55
C GLU A 600 3.27 -28.76 21.16
N THR A 601 3.34 -27.95 20.10
CA THR A 601 4.59 -27.37 19.58
C THR A 601 4.63 -25.87 19.80
N LEU A 602 5.59 -25.41 20.59
CA LEU A 602 5.92 -24.00 20.76
C LEU A 602 6.98 -23.57 19.73
N TYR A 603 6.73 -22.46 19.02
CA TYR A 603 7.65 -21.90 18.03
C TYR A 603 8.35 -20.65 18.54
N ALA A 604 7.61 -19.75 19.18
CA ALA A 604 8.16 -18.53 19.77
C ALA A 604 7.26 -17.99 20.89
N PHE A 605 7.84 -17.25 21.83
CA PHE A 605 7.11 -16.56 22.90
C PHE A 605 7.91 -15.38 23.41
N GLY A 606 7.29 -14.54 24.23
CA GLY A 606 8.00 -13.47 24.90
C GLY A 606 7.07 -12.29 25.13
N THR A 607 7.62 -11.10 24.93
CA THR A 607 6.91 -9.86 25.23
C THR A 607 7.09 -8.84 24.12
N VAL A 608 6.03 -8.07 23.90
CA VAL A 608 6.02 -6.95 22.98
C VAL A 608 5.57 -5.73 23.77
N THR A 609 6.37 -4.67 23.72
CA THR A 609 6.05 -3.41 24.42
C THR A 609 5.49 -2.41 23.43
N MET A 610 4.29 -1.92 23.70
CA MET A 610 3.50 -1.05 22.85
C MET A 610 3.33 0.31 23.50
N LEU A 611 3.40 1.38 22.71
CA LEU A 611 3.06 2.72 23.15
C LEU A 611 1.96 3.30 22.25
N PRO A 612 0.91 3.92 22.81
CA PRO A 612 -0.13 4.57 22.02
C PRO A 612 0.43 5.74 21.19
N VAL A 613 -0.12 5.90 19.99
CA VAL A 613 0.16 7.04 19.12
C VAL A 613 -0.52 8.27 19.70
N ARG A 614 0.22 9.38 19.78
CA ARG A 614 -0.32 10.67 20.21
C ARG A 614 -1.41 11.13 19.23
N ALA A 615 -2.63 11.33 19.75
CA ALA A 615 -3.77 11.84 18.99
C ALA A 615 -3.52 13.25 18.45
#